data_AF-A0A6S7JKN0-F1
#
_entry.id   AF-A0A6S7JKN0-F1
#
_cell.length_a   1.000
_cell.length_b   1.000
_cell.length_c   1.000
_cell.angle_alpha   90.00
_cell.angle_beta   90.00
_cell.angle_gamma   90.00
#
_symmetry.space_group_name_H-M   'P 1'
#
loop_
_entity.id
_entity.type
_entity.pdbx_description
1 polymer ?
#
loop_
_entity_poly.entity_id
_entity_poly.type
_entity_poly.pdbx_seq_one_letter_code
_entity_poly.pdbx_strand_id
1 'polypeptide(L)'
;MEIVETATQTSLKRVCKVVAVSPAEFPTPPSSRGATNDSGDESTPQSGKRCRTPYKLSKQEAREIVNTEVNELCKFYTIELNPKRNGPAFAKQTLDKLVERIYCFLYFCIHHRNVPVVTLDIFNTDTLICEYVDYLSKVRKLMPNTITAHLSCIINVIKYNFREDWSALDSCKAVMSCRSYQRQLSRQAKMIAKCGKEARPSLLQAKSHAYFFLNYTGEPFRDSSSLCKYLGDLFGREVSIRVSTNALRHSIVTYFKTLEDSEDLKIRESLARLMKHSLRYQQDTYDDTTAQQKTQPARELLRRKMAADIFGQADVRDN
;
A
#
# COMPACT_ATOMS: atom_id res chain seq x y z
N MET A 1 -20.26 -4.36 61.49
CA MET A 1 -18.91 -4.04 60.98
C MET A 1 -18.22 -5.37 60.80
N GLU A 2 -18.20 -5.89 59.57
CA GLU A 2 -17.10 -5.70 58.61
C GLU A 2 -15.88 -6.54 59.01
N ILE A 3 -15.23 -7.37 58.19
CA ILE A 3 -15.25 -7.63 56.75
C ILE A 3 -14.79 -9.08 56.53
N VAL A 4 -15.32 -9.67 55.47
CA VAL A 4 -14.95 -10.95 54.85
C VAL A 4 -13.60 -10.79 54.12
N GLU A 5 -12.61 -11.64 54.39
CA GLU A 5 -11.44 -11.80 53.51
C GLU A 5 -11.55 -13.13 52.74
N THR A 6 -11.88 -13.01 51.46
CA THR A 6 -11.80 -14.08 50.47
C THR A 6 -10.48 -13.95 49.74
N ALA A 7 -9.55 -14.86 50.02
CA ALA A 7 -8.29 -14.96 49.28
C ALA A 7 -8.53 -15.66 47.93
N THR A 8 -8.46 -14.87 46.88
CA THR A 8 -8.32 -15.28 45.49
C THR A 8 -6.88 -15.67 45.21
N GLN A 9 -6.63 -16.79 44.51
CA GLN A 9 -5.47 -16.97 43.60
C GLN A 9 -5.40 -18.41 43.07
N THR A 10 -5.72 -18.61 41.79
CA THR A 10 -4.90 -19.46 40.90
C THR A 10 -5.10 -19.02 39.46
N SER A 11 -4.33 -18.02 39.04
CA SER A 11 -4.24 -17.58 37.64
C SER A 11 -3.16 -18.43 36.95
N LEU A 12 -3.57 -19.49 36.24
CA LEU A 12 -2.68 -20.26 35.38
C LEU A 12 -2.40 -19.46 34.11
N LYS A 13 -1.30 -18.70 34.12
CA LYS A 13 -0.68 -18.11 32.93
C LYS A 13 -0.31 -19.23 31.95
N ARG A 14 -1.10 -19.41 30.89
CA ARG A 14 -0.70 -20.20 29.71
C ARG A 14 0.31 -19.40 28.89
N VAL A 15 1.59 -19.58 29.18
CA VAL A 15 2.69 -19.12 28.32
C VAL A 15 3.17 -20.32 27.53
N CYS A 16 2.72 -20.47 26.28
CA CYS A 16 3.33 -21.40 25.35
C CYS A 16 4.57 -20.75 24.74
N LYS A 17 5.74 -21.26 25.13
CA LYS A 17 7.05 -20.92 24.56
C LYS A 17 7.14 -21.52 23.16
N VAL A 18 6.97 -20.70 22.12
CA VAL A 18 7.21 -21.12 20.73
C VAL A 18 8.73 -21.11 20.51
N VAL A 19 9.30 -22.28 20.23
CA VAL A 19 10.72 -22.44 19.88
C VAL A 19 10.92 -21.91 18.45
N ALA A 20 11.81 -20.94 18.29
CA ALA A 20 12.17 -20.39 16.99
C ALA A 20 12.89 -21.46 16.15
N VAL A 21 12.41 -21.70 14.93
CA VAL A 21 13.12 -22.49 13.92
C VAL A 21 13.29 -21.61 12.67
N SER A 22 14.52 -21.60 12.13
CA SER A 22 14.97 -20.82 10.99
C SER A 22 14.11 -20.96 9.73
N PRO A 23 14.09 -19.94 8.84
CA PRO A 23 13.26 -19.94 7.65
C PRO A 23 13.76 -20.96 6.62
N ALA A 24 12.89 -21.90 6.24
CA ALA A 24 13.10 -22.78 5.09
C ALA A 24 12.69 -22.05 3.80
N GLU A 25 13.59 -22.02 2.82
CA GLU A 25 13.35 -21.53 1.47
C GLU A 25 12.30 -22.41 0.74
N PHE A 26 11.41 -21.77 0.00
CA PHE A 26 10.35 -22.46 -0.75
C PHE A 26 10.91 -23.14 -2.00
N PRO A 27 10.59 -24.41 -2.27
CA PRO A 27 10.88 -25.02 -3.57
C PRO A 27 9.99 -24.41 -4.66
N THR A 28 10.61 -24.00 -5.77
CA THR A 28 9.95 -23.46 -6.96
C THR A 28 9.13 -24.54 -7.69
N PRO A 29 7.87 -24.27 -8.07
CA PRO A 29 7.12 -25.16 -8.94
C PRO A 29 7.57 -25.03 -10.42
N PRO A 30 7.44 -26.09 -11.24
CA PRO A 30 7.96 -26.10 -12.59
C PRO A 30 7.23 -25.11 -13.51
N SER A 31 8.03 -24.48 -14.37
CA SER A 31 7.63 -23.54 -15.41
C SER A 31 6.83 -24.22 -16.52
N SER A 32 5.62 -23.73 -16.80
CA SER A 32 4.91 -24.02 -18.05
C SER A 32 4.92 -22.78 -18.94
N ARG A 33 5.74 -22.84 -20.01
CA ARG A 33 5.77 -21.92 -21.15
C ARG A 33 4.43 -21.88 -21.89
N GLY A 34 4.13 -20.73 -22.52
CA GLY A 34 2.84 -20.39 -23.11
C GLY A 34 2.63 -20.72 -24.60
N ALA A 35 1.78 -19.87 -25.21
CA ALA A 35 1.24 -19.84 -26.59
C ALA A 35 0.07 -20.82 -26.83
N THR A 36 -1.04 -20.51 -27.54
CA THR A 36 -1.57 -19.37 -28.32
C THR A 36 -3.06 -19.66 -28.62
N ASN A 37 -3.82 -18.65 -29.05
CA ASN A 37 -5.23 -18.71 -29.48
C ASN A 37 -5.47 -19.66 -30.66
N ASP A 38 -6.62 -20.36 -30.72
CA ASP A 38 -7.56 -20.33 -31.87
C ASP A 38 -8.89 -21.08 -31.55
N SER A 39 -9.87 -20.81 -32.39
CA SER A 39 -11.33 -20.99 -32.37
C SER A 39 -11.79 -22.41 -32.77
N GLY A 40 -13.02 -22.81 -32.41
CA GLY A 40 -13.74 -23.90 -33.10
C GLY A 40 -14.44 -24.92 -32.22
N ASP A 41 -15.50 -25.52 -32.77
CA ASP A 41 -16.69 -26.10 -32.15
C ASP A 41 -16.62 -27.59 -31.74
N GLU A 42 -17.58 -27.96 -30.89
CA GLU A 42 -18.19 -29.29 -30.62
C GLU A 42 -17.41 -30.56 -30.17
N SER A 43 -18.10 -31.26 -29.24
CA SER A 43 -18.06 -32.69 -28.84
C SER A 43 -17.13 -33.14 -27.69
N THR A 44 -17.78 -33.42 -26.55
CA THR A 44 -17.25 -34.01 -25.30
C THR A 44 -16.57 -35.37 -25.50
N PRO A 45 -15.51 -35.69 -24.73
CA PRO A 45 -15.71 -36.68 -23.67
C PRO A 45 -15.00 -36.33 -22.34
N GLN A 46 -15.54 -36.90 -21.27
CA GLN A 46 -15.17 -36.76 -19.86
C GLN A 46 -13.66 -36.72 -19.60
N SER A 47 -13.17 -35.63 -18.99
CA SER A 47 -11.79 -35.48 -18.53
C SER A 47 -11.75 -35.12 -17.04
N GLY A 48 -11.24 -36.06 -16.24
CA GLY A 48 -10.58 -35.92 -14.94
C GLY A 48 -10.98 -34.75 -14.04
N LYS A 49 -11.69 -35.05 -12.94
CA LYS A 49 -11.75 -34.18 -11.75
C LYS A 49 -10.30 -33.92 -11.30
N ARG A 50 -9.75 -32.76 -11.65
CA ARG A 50 -8.50 -32.25 -11.06
C ARG A 50 -8.71 -32.21 -9.55
N CYS A 51 -8.05 -33.12 -8.83
CA CYS A 51 -8.12 -33.20 -7.39
C CYS A 51 -7.55 -31.89 -6.82
N ARG A 52 -8.45 -30.98 -6.39
CA ARG A 52 -8.03 -29.71 -5.80
C ARG A 52 -7.26 -30.04 -4.53
N THR A 53 -6.01 -29.58 -4.44
CA THR A 53 -5.17 -29.78 -3.26
C THR A 53 -5.95 -29.33 -2.02
N PRO A 54 -6.04 -30.17 -0.97
CA PRO A 54 -6.74 -29.82 0.25
C PRO A 54 -6.19 -28.51 0.83
N TYR A 55 -7.09 -27.68 1.33
CA TYR A 55 -6.79 -26.31 1.78
C TYR A 55 -7.41 -25.99 3.14
N LYS A 56 -8.18 -26.92 3.68
CA LYS A 56 -8.79 -26.84 5.01
C LYS A 56 -8.60 -28.16 5.71
N LEU A 57 -8.32 -28.10 7.00
CA LEU A 57 -8.27 -29.27 7.86
C LEU A 57 -9.68 -29.85 7.98
N SER A 58 -9.84 -31.16 7.76
CA SER A 58 -11.13 -31.79 8.03
C SER A 58 -11.37 -31.87 9.55
N LYS A 59 -12.64 -31.98 9.96
CA LYS A 59 -12.96 -32.17 11.38
C LYS A 59 -12.38 -33.46 11.96
N GLN A 60 -12.17 -34.47 11.11
CA GLN A 60 -11.60 -35.78 11.49
C GLN A 60 -10.09 -35.70 11.68
N GLU A 61 -9.40 -34.87 10.88
CA GLU A 61 -7.96 -34.61 11.03
C GLU A 61 -7.68 -33.62 12.16
N ALA A 62 -8.64 -32.76 12.49
CA ALA A 62 -8.54 -31.86 13.63
C ALA A 62 -8.58 -32.64 14.94
N ARG A 63 -7.61 -32.37 15.82
CA ARG A 63 -7.57 -32.94 17.18
C ARG A 63 -8.85 -32.57 17.94
N GLU A 64 -9.27 -33.45 18.85
CA GLU A 64 -10.48 -33.25 19.68
C GLU A 64 -10.45 -31.92 20.45
N ILE A 65 -9.27 -31.50 20.92
CA ILE A 65 -9.08 -30.22 21.60
C ILE A 65 -9.49 -29.05 20.71
N VAL A 66 -9.05 -29.03 19.44
CA VAL A 66 -9.40 -27.98 18.48
C VAL A 66 -10.90 -27.97 18.21
N ASN A 67 -11.49 -29.15 17.99
CA ASN A 67 -12.93 -29.26 17.75
C ASN A 67 -13.74 -28.71 18.95
N THR A 68 -13.30 -29.01 20.18
CA THR A 68 -13.89 -28.49 21.41
C THR A 68 -13.79 -26.97 21.48
N GLU A 69 -12.59 -26.40 21.31
CA GLU A 69 -12.37 -24.96 21.34
C GLU A 69 -13.17 -24.21 20.25
N VAL A 70 -13.24 -24.76 19.03
CA VAL A 70 -14.05 -24.19 17.95
C VAL A 70 -15.54 -24.23 18.29
N ASN A 71 -16.03 -25.29 18.92
CA ASN A 71 -17.42 -25.38 19.35
C ASN A 71 -17.73 -24.35 20.47
N GLU A 72 -16.83 -24.15 21.42
CA GLU A 72 -16.97 -23.12 22.45
C GLU A 72 -16.94 -21.71 21.87
N LEU A 73 -16.05 -21.45 20.90
CA LEU A 73 -16.02 -20.19 20.16
C LEU A 73 -17.34 -19.95 19.41
N CYS A 74 -17.90 -20.97 18.75
CA CYS A 74 -19.19 -20.85 18.09
C CYS A 74 -20.29 -20.48 19.10
N LYS A 75 -20.36 -21.17 20.25
CA LYS A 75 -21.31 -20.87 21.32
C LYS A 75 -21.18 -19.41 21.80
N PHE A 76 -19.96 -18.94 21.98
CA PHE A 76 -19.68 -17.56 22.39
C PHE A 76 -20.28 -16.51 21.43
N TYR A 77 -20.23 -16.77 20.12
CA TYR A 77 -20.75 -15.85 19.10
C TYR A 77 -22.25 -16.02 18.81
N THR A 78 -22.89 -17.11 19.23
CA THR A 78 -24.34 -17.34 19.05
C THR A 78 -25.21 -16.79 20.17
N ILE A 79 -24.64 -16.46 21.34
CA ILE A 79 -25.41 -15.89 22.46
C ILE A 79 -25.94 -14.50 22.07
N GLU A 80 -27.26 -14.30 22.17
CA GLU A 80 -27.95 -13.05 21.82
C GLU A 80 -27.50 -11.86 22.68
N LEU A 81 -27.44 -12.06 24.00
CA LEU A 81 -26.98 -11.08 24.97
C LEU A 81 -25.71 -11.59 25.63
N ASN A 82 -24.57 -11.37 24.99
CA ASN A 82 -23.27 -11.76 25.54
C ASN A 82 -22.60 -10.55 26.21
N PRO A 83 -22.52 -10.49 27.56
CA PRO A 83 -21.93 -9.34 28.27
C PRO A 83 -20.43 -9.20 28.00
N LYS A 84 -19.76 -10.26 27.53
CA LYS A 84 -18.34 -10.25 27.17
C LYS A 84 -18.08 -9.85 25.72
N ARG A 85 -19.12 -9.45 24.96
CA ARG A 85 -18.97 -9.06 23.56
C ARG A 85 -19.95 -7.96 23.15
N ASN A 86 -19.42 -6.95 22.48
CA ASN A 86 -20.24 -5.96 21.80
C ASN A 86 -20.76 -6.48 20.45
N GLY A 87 -22.08 -6.37 20.24
CA GLY A 87 -22.75 -6.62 18.97
C GLY A 87 -23.69 -7.84 18.99
N PRO A 88 -24.56 -7.95 17.97
CA PRO A 88 -25.59 -8.98 17.91
C PRO A 88 -24.99 -10.38 17.69
N ALA A 89 -25.75 -11.42 18.07
CA ALA A 89 -25.42 -12.82 17.76
C ALA A 89 -25.08 -13.01 16.27
N PHE A 90 -24.11 -13.87 15.99
CA PHE A 90 -23.74 -14.16 14.61
C PHE A 90 -24.76 -15.08 13.96
N ALA A 91 -25.17 -14.72 12.74
CA ALA A 91 -25.94 -15.61 11.88
C ALA A 91 -25.13 -16.88 11.53
N LYS A 92 -25.84 -18.00 11.32
CA LYS A 92 -25.24 -19.31 10.98
C LYS A 92 -24.23 -19.22 9.82
N GLN A 93 -24.56 -18.52 8.73
CA GLN A 93 -23.67 -18.38 7.58
C GLN A 93 -22.34 -17.68 7.92
N THR A 94 -22.36 -16.74 8.86
CA THR A 94 -21.15 -16.04 9.33
C THR A 94 -20.28 -16.97 10.15
N LEU A 95 -20.90 -17.82 10.99
CA LEU A 95 -20.21 -18.85 11.76
C LEU A 95 -19.60 -19.92 10.87
N ASP A 96 -20.34 -20.40 9.86
CA ASP A 96 -19.82 -21.41 8.92
C ASP A 96 -18.56 -20.91 8.21
N LYS A 97 -18.56 -19.65 7.74
CA LYS A 97 -17.39 -19.00 7.15
C LYS A 97 -16.25 -18.79 8.15
N LEU A 98 -16.57 -18.48 9.41
CA LEU A 98 -15.58 -18.35 10.48
C LEU A 98 -14.88 -19.68 10.73
N VAL A 99 -15.64 -20.75 10.93
CA VAL A 99 -15.15 -22.11 11.17
C VAL A 99 -14.33 -22.61 9.99
N GLU A 100 -14.80 -22.43 8.76
CA GLU A 100 -14.04 -22.80 7.56
C GLU A 100 -12.65 -22.16 7.56
N ARG A 101 -12.58 -20.84 7.79
CA ARG A 101 -11.33 -20.08 7.75
C ARG A 101 -10.40 -20.39 8.91
N ILE A 102 -10.95 -20.78 10.08
CA ILE A 102 -10.16 -21.31 11.20
C ILE A 102 -9.43 -22.56 10.72
N TYR A 103 -10.15 -23.53 10.17
CA TYR A 103 -9.54 -24.77 9.69
C TYR A 103 -8.57 -24.58 8.52
N CYS A 104 -8.76 -23.56 7.68
CA CYS A 104 -7.75 -23.19 6.67
C CYS A 104 -6.44 -22.69 7.29
N PHE A 105 -6.51 -21.88 8.34
CA PHE A 105 -5.30 -21.40 9.03
C PHE A 105 -4.58 -22.54 9.75
N LEU A 106 -5.34 -23.39 10.47
CA LEU A 106 -4.77 -24.54 11.16
C LEU A 106 -4.13 -25.54 10.21
N TYR A 107 -4.75 -25.77 9.03
CA TYR A 107 -4.15 -26.57 7.96
C TYR A 107 -2.79 -26.00 7.53
N PHE A 108 -2.71 -24.67 7.34
CA PHE A 108 -1.45 -24.01 7.02
C PHE A 108 -0.39 -24.23 8.11
N CYS A 109 -0.75 -24.06 9.39
CA CYS A 109 0.17 -24.26 10.49
C CYS A 109 0.74 -25.69 10.52
N ILE A 110 -0.11 -26.71 10.34
CA ILE A 110 0.31 -28.12 10.37
C ILE A 110 1.15 -28.47 9.15
N HIS A 111 0.64 -28.22 7.94
CA HIS A 111 1.20 -28.78 6.72
C HIS A 111 2.26 -27.91 6.03
N HIS A 112 2.28 -26.60 6.29
CA HIS A 112 3.24 -25.68 5.69
C HIS A 112 4.26 -25.14 6.69
N ARG A 113 3.93 -25.12 7.98
CA ARG A 113 4.83 -24.67 9.06
C ARG A 113 5.23 -25.77 10.04
N ASN A 114 4.80 -27.01 9.81
CA ASN A 114 5.14 -28.18 10.63
C ASN A 114 4.89 -27.94 12.13
N VAL A 115 3.82 -27.21 12.46
CA VAL A 115 3.42 -27.01 13.86
C VAL A 115 2.67 -28.26 14.32
N PRO A 116 3.25 -29.08 15.22
CA PRO A 116 2.74 -30.43 15.48
C PRO A 116 1.45 -30.40 16.32
N VAL A 117 1.30 -29.41 17.18
CA VAL A 117 0.15 -29.23 18.06
C VAL A 117 -0.42 -27.84 17.82
N VAL A 118 -1.67 -27.79 17.40
CA VAL A 118 -2.38 -26.53 17.17
C VAL A 118 -3.58 -26.43 18.10
N THR A 119 -3.80 -25.22 18.62
CA THR A 119 -4.96 -24.78 19.41
C THR A 119 -5.37 -23.40 18.90
N LEU A 120 -6.49 -22.83 19.35
CA LEU A 120 -6.89 -21.48 18.96
C LEU A 120 -5.91 -20.39 19.44
N ASP A 121 -5.06 -20.67 20.42
CA ASP A 121 -4.03 -19.74 20.90
C ASP A 121 -2.98 -19.42 19.82
N ILE A 122 -2.78 -20.29 18.83
CA ILE A 122 -1.84 -20.07 17.73
C ILE A 122 -2.21 -18.85 16.86
N PHE A 123 -3.47 -18.42 16.91
CA PHE A 123 -3.93 -17.19 16.25
C PHE A 123 -3.37 -15.93 16.90
N ASN A 124 -2.80 -16.01 18.10
CA ASN A 124 -2.18 -14.87 18.78
C ASN A 124 -0.75 -14.60 18.28
N THR A 125 -0.20 -15.45 17.42
CA THR A 125 1.17 -15.34 16.88
C THR A 125 1.17 -14.52 15.58
N ASP A 126 1.74 -13.31 15.64
CA ASP A 126 1.79 -12.37 14.51
C ASP A 126 2.66 -12.86 13.35
N THR A 127 3.79 -13.52 13.63
CA THR A 127 4.68 -14.07 12.60
C THR A 127 3.97 -15.10 11.72
N LEU A 128 3.23 -16.04 12.33
CA LEU A 128 2.43 -17.04 11.60
C LEU A 128 1.32 -16.41 10.77
N ILE A 129 0.72 -15.32 11.24
CA ILE A 129 -0.29 -14.57 10.47
C ILE A 129 0.34 -13.92 9.24
N CYS A 130 1.51 -13.26 9.39
CA CYS A 130 2.24 -12.67 8.26
C CYS A 130 2.55 -13.71 7.19
N GLU A 131 3.08 -14.85 7.61
CA GLU A 131 3.41 -15.96 6.73
C GLU A 131 2.16 -16.58 6.08
N TYR A 132 1.05 -16.65 6.80
CA TYR A 132 -0.20 -17.13 6.25
C TYR A 132 -0.77 -16.19 5.19
N VAL A 133 -0.71 -14.87 5.40
CA VAL A 133 -1.10 -13.89 4.37
C VAL A 133 -0.28 -14.08 3.10
N ASP A 134 1.03 -14.28 3.25
CA ASP A 134 1.93 -14.58 2.14
C ASP A 134 1.57 -15.89 1.44
N TYR A 135 1.27 -16.95 2.19
CA TYR A 135 0.79 -18.21 1.64
C TYR A 135 -0.53 -18.04 0.86
N LEU A 136 -1.50 -17.31 1.41
CA LEU A 136 -2.77 -17.05 0.73
C LEU A 136 -2.61 -16.25 -0.55
N SER A 137 -1.70 -15.27 -0.55
CA SER A 137 -1.44 -14.40 -1.70
C SER A 137 -0.59 -15.06 -2.78
N LYS A 138 0.55 -15.65 -2.40
CA LYS A 138 1.57 -16.13 -3.36
C LYS A 138 1.30 -17.57 -3.81
N VAL A 139 0.95 -18.44 -2.86
CA VAL A 139 0.76 -19.88 -3.14
C VAL A 139 -0.68 -20.15 -3.58
N ARG A 140 -1.66 -19.68 -2.81
CA ARG A 140 -3.08 -19.90 -3.11
C ARG A 140 -3.66 -18.90 -4.10
N LYS A 141 -2.95 -17.80 -4.38
CA LYS A 141 -3.35 -16.76 -5.34
C LYS A 141 -4.76 -16.24 -5.06
N LEU A 142 -5.13 -16.12 -3.79
CA LEU A 142 -6.44 -15.60 -3.40
C LEU A 142 -6.52 -14.10 -3.64
N MET A 143 -7.70 -13.63 -4.03
CA MET A 143 -7.96 -12.21 -4.21
C MET A 143 -7.83 -11.44 -2.89
N PRO A 144 -7.35 -10.18 -2.88
CA PRO A 144 -7.11 -9.46 -1.64
C PRO A 144 -8.34 -9.30 -0.74
N ASN A 145 -9.54 -9.17 -1.31
CA ASN A 145 -10.80 -9.14 -0.54
C ASN A 145 -11.06 -10.46 0.20
N THR A 146 -10.75 -11.59 -0.42
CA THR A 146 -10.88 -12.91 0.21
C THR A 146 -9.90 -13.02 1.38
N ILE A 147 -8.66 -12.59 1.21
CA ILE A 147 -7.62 -12.58 2.27
C ILE A 147 -8.05 -11.66 3.43
N THR A 148 -8.57 -10.47 3.14
CA THR A 148 -9.14 -9.56 4.16
C THR A 148 -10.23 -10.25 5.00
N ALA A 149 -11.04 -11.10 4.38
CA ALA A 149 -12.08 -11.86 5.07
C ALA A 149 -11.51 -12.99 5.96
N HIS A 150 -10.38 -13.61 5.59
CA HIS A 150 -9.62 -14.49 6.49
C HIS A 150 -9.10 -13.72 7.71
N LEU A 151 -8.53 -12.53 7.50
CA LEU A 151 -8.03 -11.69 8.59
C LEU A 151 -9.13 -11.25 9.56
N SER A 152 -10.35 -10.96 9.07
CA SER A 152 -11.50 -10.67 9.94
C SER A 152 -11.84 -11.85 10.84
N CYS A 153 -11.75 -13.07 10.31
CA CYS A 153 -11.98 -14.29 11.09
C CYS A 153 -10.89 -14.51 12.13
N ILE A 154 -9.62 -14.31 11.76
CA ILE A 154 -8.48 -14.37 12.70
C ILE A 154 -8.67 -13.37 13.85
N ILE A 155 -9.06 -12.13 13.55
CA ILE A 155 -9.35 -11.12 14.59
C ILE A 155 -10.46 -11.58 15.55
N ASN A 156 -11.51 -12.24 15.04
CA ASN A 156 -12.57 -12.77 15.89
C ASN A 156 -12.06 -13.91 16.80
N VAL A 157 -11.21 -14.80 16.30
CA VAL A 157 -10.58 -15.83 17.15
C VAL A 157 -9.74 -15.19 18.25
N ILE A 158 -8.92 -14.18 17.90
CA ILE A 158 -8.10 -13.48 18.89
C ILE A 158 -8.98 -12.78 19.93
N LYS A 159 -10.06 -12.09 19.51
CA LYS A 159 -11.04 -11.51 20.44
C LYS A 159 -11.62 -12.54 21.41
N TYR A 160 -11.93 -13.74 20.92
CA TYR A 160 -12.39 -14.83 21.76
C TYR A 160 -11.30 -15.29 22.74
N ASN A 161 -10.04 -15.41 22.31
CA ASN A 161 -8.93 -15.76 23.19
C ASN A 161 -8.75 -14.75 24.34
N PHE A 162 -8.96 -13.46 24.06
CA PHE A 162 -8.86 -12.36 25.02
C PHE A 162 -10.21 -11.96 25.66
N ARG A 163 -11.25 -12.81 25.58
CA ARG A 163 -12.61 -12.50 26.07
C ARG A 163 -12.69 -12.15 27.56
N GLU A 164 -11.73 -12.62 28.36
CA GLU A 164 -11.65 -12.34 29.81
C GLU A 164 -10.82 -11.08 30.11
N ASP A 165 -9.94 -10.66 29.21
CA ASP A 165 -9.08 -9.48 29.38
C ASP A 165 -8.96 -8.70 28.07
N TRP A 166 -9.94 -7.84 27.83
CA TRP A 166 -10.00 -6.98 26.65
C TRP A 166 -8.91 -5.90 26.64
N SER A 167 -8.33 -5.55 27.79
CA SER A 167 -7.28 -4.53 27.87
C SER A 167 -5.99 -5.00 27.17
N ALA A 168 -5.68 -6.28 27.28
CA ALA A 168 -4.56 -6.91 26.59
C ALA A 168 -4.78 -7.02 25.06
N LEU A 169 -6.03 -6.97 24.58
CA LEU A 169 -6.35 -7.06 23.15
C LEU A 169 -5.80 -5.85 22.37
N ASP A 170 -5.86 -4.65 22.95
CA ASP A 170 -5.45 -3.42 22.26
C ASP A 170 -3.93 -3.36 22.00
N SER A 171 -3.14 -4.02 22.85
CA SER A 171 -1.69 -4.15 22.70
C SER A 171 -1.27 -5.42 21.93
N CYS A 172 -2.22 -6.25 21.50
CA CYS A 172 -1.94 -7.51 20.82
C CYS A 172 -1.34 -7.28 19.41
N LYS A 173 -0.08 -7.68 19.21
CA LYS A 173 0.64 -7.56 17.93
C LYS A 173 -0.05 -8.27 16.77
N ALA A 174 -0.66 -9.42 17.02
CA ALA A 174 -1.41 -10.17 16.00
C ALA A 174 -2.58 -9.35 15.45
N VAL A 175 -3.37 -8.71 16.33
CA VAL A 175 -4.49 -7.84 15.91
C VAL A 175 -3.99 -6.63 15.11
N MET A 176 -2.93 -5.98 15.58
CA MET A 176 -2.31 -4.85 14.88
C MET A 176 -1.84 -5.26 13.47
N SER A 177 -1.19 -6.41 13.37
CA SER A 177 -0.72 -6.98 12.09
C SER A 177 -1.89 -7.29 11.16
N CYS A 178 -2.94 -7.97 11.65
CA CYS A 178 -4.15 -8.23 10.86
C CYS A 178 -4.76 -6.92 10.32
N ARG A 179 -4.96 -5.92 11.19
CA ARG A 179 -5.53 -4.61 10.78
C ARG A 179 -4.64 -3.90 9.76
N SER A 180 -3.32 -3.99 9.91
CA SER A 180 -2.37 -3.44 8.94
C SER A 180 -2.54 -4.09 7.56
N TYR A 181 -2.54 -5.42 7.49
CA TYR A 181 -2.75 -6.15 6.24
C TYR A 181 -4.14 -5.90 5.65
N GLN A 182 -5.20 -5.86 6.45
CA GLN A 182 -6.54 -5.52 5.96
C GLN A 182 -6.56 -4.17 5.25
N ARG A 183 -5.87 -3.15 5.80
CA ARG A 183 -5.76 -1.83 5.15
C ARG A 183 -5.01 -1.91 3.83
N GLN A 184 -3.87 -2.62 3.79
CA GLN A 184 -3.07 -2.78 2.57
C GLN A 184 -3.84 -3.54 1.48
N LEU A 185 -4.40 -4.70 1.83
CA LEU A 185 -5.14 -5.58 0.91
C LEU A 185 -6.43 -4.92 0.42
N SER A 186 -7.13 -4.16 1.26
CA SER A 186 -8.30 -3.40 0.83
C SER A 186 -7.95 -2.31 -0.18
N ARG A 187 -6.77 -1.66 -0.05
CA ARG A 187 -6.27 -0.72 -1.06
C ARG A 187 -5.94 -1.45 -2.36
N GLN A 188 -5.25 -2.59 -2.29
CA GLN A 188 -4.95 -3.41 -3.47
C GLN A 188 -6.23 -3.89 -4.18
N ALA A 189 -7.22 -4.38 -3.43
CA ALA A 189 -8.51 -4.79 -4.00
C ALA A 189 -9.19 -3.66 -4.76
N LYS A 190 -9.19 -2.44 -4.20
CA LYS A 190 -9.74 -1.25 -4.87
C LYS A 190 -8.98 -0.93 -6.16
N MET A 191 -7.65 -1.04 -6.16
CA MET A 191 -6.85 -0.83 -7.37
C MET A 191 -7.14 -1.90 -8.45
N ILE A 192 -7.22 -3.18 -8.06
CA ILE A 192 -7.52 -4.28 -8.99
C ILE A 192 -8.92 -4.13 -9.58
N ALA A 193 -9.93 -3.85 -8.74
CA ALA A 193 -11.29 -3.59 -9.19
C ALA A 193 -11.39 -2.38 -10.14
N LYS A 194 -10.48 -1.42 -10.01
CA LYS A 194 -10.36 -0.26 -10.90
C LYS A 194 -9.64 -0.58 -12.21
N CYS A 195 -8.74 -1.57 -12.23
CA CYS A 195 -7.91 -1.94 -13.38
C CYS A 195 -8.59 -2.93 -14.35
N GLY A 196 -9.56 -3.73 -13.89
CA GLY A 196 -10.30 -4.71 -14.71
C GLY A 196 -11.43 -4.14 -15.57
N LYS A 197 -11.55 -2.81 -15.71
CA LYS A 197 -12.47 -2.15 -16.63
C LYS A 197 -11.64 -1.54 -17.75
N GLU A 198 -12.02 -1.84 -19.00
CA GLU A 198 -11.37 -1.44 -20.26
C GLU A 198 -10.69 -0.07 -20.20
N ALA A 199 -9.53 0.03 -20.85
CA ALA A 199 -8.66 1.20 -20.92
C ALA A 199 -9.33 2.44 -21.57
N ARG A 200 -10.34 3.00 -20.92
CA ARG A 200 -10.61 4.44 -20.93
C ARG A 200 -9.66 5.05 -19.90
N PRO A 201 -9.12 6.27 -20.13
CA PRO A 201 -8.14 6.85 -19.23
C PRO A 201 -8.67 6.79 -17.78
N SER A 202 -7.91 6.10 -16.92
CA SER A 202 -8.17 5.81 -15.49
C SER A 202 -8.49 7.05 -14.61
N LEU A 203 -8.49 8.22 -15.23
CA LEU A 203 -8.80 9.51 -14.66
C LEU A 203 -10.31 9.60 -14.34
N LEU A 204 -11.21 9.22 -15.25
CA LEU A 204 -12.62 9.62 -15.10
C LEU A 204 -13.44 8.85 -14.05
N GLN A 205 -13.03 7.69 -13.54
CA GLN A 205 -13.79 6.90 -12.52
C GLN A 205 -15.33 6.84 -12.74
N ALA A 206 -15.78 6.74 -13.99
CA ALA A 206 -17.20 6.78 -14.38
C ALA A 206 -17.95 8.10 -14.09
N LYS A 207 -17.22 9.18 -13.80
CA LYS A 207 -17.73 10.55 -13.72
C LYS A 207 -17.54 11.24 -15.05
N SER A 208 -18.60 11.83 -15.58
CA SER A 208 -18.54 12.68 -16.77
C SER A 208 -18.17 14.09 -16.32
N HIS A 209 -17.01 14.58 -16.74
CA HIS A 209 -16.62 15.97 -16.53
C HIS A 209 -15.62 16.42 -17.60
N ALA A 210 -15.54 17.72 -17.87
CA ALA A 210 -14.65 18.29 -18.89
C ALA A 210 -13.19 18.48 -18.43
N TYR A 211 -12.86 18.17 -17.18
CA TYR A 211 -11.54 18.44 -16.59
C TYR A 211 -10.50 17.37 -16.95
N PHE A 212 -9.33 17.81 -17.41
CA PHE A 212 -8.20 16.94 -17.75
C PHE A 212 -7.41 16.47 -16.51
N PHE A 213 -7.19 17.36 -15.54
CA PHE A 213 -6.44 17.06 -14.31
C PHE A 213 -7.37 16.64 -13.18
N LEU A 214 -7.16 15.42 -12.67
CA LEU A 214 -7.99 14.83 -11.62
C LEU A 214 -7.14 14.30 -10.48
N ASN A 215 -7.76 14.26 -9.30
CA ASN A 215 -7.17 13.68 -8.12
C ASN A 215 -7.21 12.14 -8.18
N TYR A 216 -6.64 11.49 -7.15
CA TYR A 216 -6.64 10.02 -7.04
C TYR A 216 -8.06 9.40 -6.95
N THR A 217 -9.08 10.20 -6.59
CA THR A 217 -10.50 9.82 -6.57
C THR A 217 -11.23 10.09 -7.89
N GLY A 218 -10.52 10.51 -8.94
CA GLY A 218 -11.09 10.77 -10.26
C GLY A 218 -12.06 11.95 -10.27
N GLU A 219 -11.94 12.83 -9.29
CA GLU A 219 -12.66 14.10 -9.25
C GLU A 219 -11.72 15.23 -9.66
N PRO A 220 -12.28 16.32 -10.22
CA PRO A 220 -11.53 17.56 -10.39
C PRO A 220 -10.89 18.00 -9.08
N PHE A 221 -9.69 18.54 -9.15
CA PHE A 221 -9.11 19.25 -8.01
C PHE A 221 -10.03 20.41 -7.62
N ARG A 222 -10.28 20.59 -6.32
CA ARG A 222 -11.21 21.61 -5.82
C ARG A 222 -10.71 23.02 -6.09
N ASP A 223 -9.39 23.18 -6.05
CA ASP A 223 -8.68 24.45 -6.16
C ASP A 223 -7.22 24.21 -6.59
N SER A 224 -6.51 25.30 -6.88
CA SER A 224 -5.09 25.27 -7.22
C SER A 224 -4.24 24.68 -6.08
N SER A 225 -4.62 24.95 -4.81
CA SER A 225 -3.92 24.47 -3.62
C SER A 225 -3.92 22.95 -3.49
N SER A 226 -5.05 22.29 -3.77
CA SER A 226 -5.16 20.83 -3.72
C SER A 226 -4.36 20.14 -4.82
N LEU A 227 -4.28 20.74 -6.01
CA LEU A 227 -3.36 20.28 -7.06
C LEU A 227 -1.89 20.47 -6.64
N CYS A 228 -1.53 21.62 -6.07
CA CYS A 228 -0.16 21.88 -5.60
C CYS A 228 0.27 20.87 -4.55
N LYS A 229 -0.59 20.58 -3.57
CA LYS A 229 -0.31 19.60 -2.52
C LYS A 229 -0.14 18.20 -3.10
N TYR A 230 -1.01 17.82 -4.03
CA TYR A 230 -0.92 16.54 -4.72
C TYR A 230 0.41 16.37 -5.47
N LEU A 231 0.83 17.39 -6.22
CA LEU A 231 2.12 17.39 -6.91
C LEU A 231 3.29 17.36 -5.92
N GLY A 232 3.23 18.14 -4.84
CA GLY A 232 4.26 18.15 -3.81
C GLY A 232 4.44 16.79 -3.12
N ASP A 233 3.33 16.13 -2.78
CA ASP A 233 3.35 14.79 -2.19
C ASP A 233 3.87 13.74 -3.18
N LEU A 234 3.52 13.87 -4.47
CA LEU A 234 4.00 12.97 -5.53
C LEU A 234 5.52 13.07 -5.72
N PHE A 235 6.04 14.29 -5.92
CA PHE A 235 7.48 14.51 -6.08
C PHE A 235 8.26 14.21 -4.80
N GLY A 236 7.67 14.48 -3.63
CA GLY A 236 8.26 14.11 -2.35
C GLY A 236 8.40 12.60 -2.18
N ARG A 237 7.44 11.81 -2.69
CA ARG A 237 7.49 10.34 -2.61
C ARG A 237 8.45 9.73 -3.64
N GLU A 238 8.38 10.18 -4.89
CA GLU A 238 9.10 9.50 -6.00
C GLU A 238 10.52 10.04 -6.19
N VAL A 239 10.74 11.32 -5.92
CA VAL A 239 12.01 12.03 -6.24
C VAL A 239 12.65 12.62 -4.98
N SER A 240 11.98 12.58 -3.82
CA SER A 240 12.43 13.23 -2.57
C SER A 240 12.62 14.74 -2.69
N ILE A 241 11.95 15.39 -3.64
CA ILE A 241 12.02 16.84 -3.86
C ILE A 241 10.67 17.47 -3.50
N ARG A 242 10.69 18.56 -2.72
CA ARG A 242 9.49 19.38 -2.51
C ARG A 242 9.26 20.27 -3.71
N VAL A 243 8.14 20.05 -4.39
CA VAL A 243 7.78 20.77 -5.61
C VAL A 243 6.46 21.49 -5.42
N SER A 244 6.42 22.77 -5.79
CA SER A 244 5.19 23.55 -5.95
C SER A 244 4.92 23.82 -7.44
N THR A 245 3.69 24.17 -7.80
CA THR A 245 3.35 24.55 -9.19
C THR A 245 4.13 25.78 -9.66
N ASN A 246 4.41 26.72 -8.75
CA ASN A 246 5.26 27.87 -9.03
C ASN A 246 6.70 27.45 -9.27
N ALA A 247 7.23 26.47 -8.52
CA ALA A 247 8.57 25.93 -8.77
C ALA A 247 8.67 25.23 -10.13
N LEU A 248 7.64 24.49 -10.55
CA LEU A 248 7.58 23.90 -11.90
C LEU A 248 7.50 24.98 -12.99
N ARG A 249 6.75 26.06 -12.75
CA ARG A 249 6.71 27.19 -13.68
C ARG A 249 8.07 27.88 -13.78
N HIS A 250 8.75 28.03 -12.64
CA HIS A 250 10.09 28.61 -12.55
C HIS A 250 11.11 27.77 -13.29
N SER A 251 11.09 26.44 -13.13
CA SER A 251 12.03 25.56 -13.81
C SER A 251 11.90 25.60 -15.33
N ILE A 252 10.68 25.79 -15.87
CA ILE A 252 10.47 25.99 -17.30
C ILE A 252 11.18 27.26 -17.78
N VAL A 253 11.02 28.37 -17.04
CA VAL A 253 11.66 29.65 -17.40
C VAL A 253 13.18 29.57 -17.26
N THR A 254 13.67 28.93 -16.20
CA THR A 254 15.11 28.75 -15.97
C THR A 254 15.74 27.86 -17.04
N TYR A 255 15.10 26.73 -17.39
CA TYR A 255 15.56 25.86 -18.47
C TYR A 255 15.52 26.57 -19.82
N PHE A 256 14.49 27.35 -20.09
CA PHE A 256 14.43 28.12 -21.32
C PHE A 256 15.60 29.09 -21.45
N LYS A 257 16.03 29.75 -20.37
CA LYS A 257 17.20 30.64 -20.37
C LYS A 257 18.52 29.94 -20.69
N THR A 258 18.60 28.61 -20.58
CA THR A 258 19.82 27.86 -20.94
C THR A 258 19.88 27.49 -22.41
N LEU A 259 18.81 27.73 -23.18
CA LEU A 259 18.78 27.45 -24.63
C LEU A 259 19.42 28.62 -25.40
N GLU A 260 20.12 28.30 -26.49
CA GLU A 260 20.76 29.31 -27.38
C GLU A 260 19.72 30.25 -28.00
N ASP A 261 18.57 29.72 -28.43
CA ASP A 261 17.45 30.48 -28.97
C ASP A 261 16.84 31.49 -27.98
N SER A 262 17.16 31.33 -26.69
CA SER A 262 16.66 32.24 -25.67
C SER A 262 17.32 33.61 -25.74
N GLU A 263 18.40 33.81 -26.49
CA GLU A 263 19.01 35.14 -26.66
C GLU A 263 18.13 36.12 -27.44
N ASP A 264 17.26 35.60 -28.32
CA ASP A 264 16.33 36.43 -29.08
C ASP A 264 15.21 37.01 -28.18
N LEU A 265 15.14 38.34 -28.16
CA LEU A 265 14.13 39.10 -27.43
C LEU A 265 12.70 38.72 -27.86
N LYS A 266 12.46 38.45 -29.15
CA LYS A 266 11.14 38.09 -29.66
C LYS A 266 10.69 36.72 -29.13
N ILE A 267 11.62 35.78 -28.99
CA ILE A 267 11.37 34.45 -28.47
C ILE A 267 11.09 34.52 -26.96
N ARG A 268 11.83 35.36 -26.21
CA ARG A 268 11.53 35.65 -24.79
C ARG A 268 10.15 36.29 -24.60
N GLU A 269 9.79 37.26 -25.44
CA GLU A 269 8.45 37.88 -25.40
C GLU A 269 7.34 36.88 -25.71
N SER A 270 7.56 35.98 -26.67
CA SER A 270 6.61 34.92 -27.01
C SER A 270 6.37 33.98 -25.82
N LEU A 271 7.44 33.57 -25.12
CA LEU A 271 7.32 32.78 -23.89
C LEU A 271 6.59 33.55 -22.79
N ALA A 272 6.88 34.84 -22.59
CA ALA A 272 6.19 35.66 -21.60
C ALA A 272 4.67 35.72 -21.87
N ARG A 273 4.28 35.89 -23.15
CA ARG A 273 2.87 35.85 -23.58
C ARG A 273 2.24 34.47 -23.35
N LEU A 274 2.96 33.39 -23.66
CA LEU A 274 2.51 32.01 -23.40
C LEU A 274 2.24 31.77 -21.90
N MET A 275 3.12 32.29 -21.04
CA MET A 275 3.01 32.21 -19.58
C MET A 275 2.01 33.20 -18.99
N LYS A 276 1.41 34.08 -19.81
CA LYS A 276 0.50 35.17 -19.42
C LYS A 276 1.11 36.22 -18.49
N HIS A 277 2.39 36.52 -18.64
CA HIS A 277 3.10 37.52 -17.85
C HIS A 277 3.78 38.57 -18.75
N SER A 278 4.19 39.70 -18.17
CA SER A 278 5.08 40.66 -18.84
C SER A 278 6.53 40.20 -18.75
N LEU A 279 7.37 40.62 -19.71
CA LEU A 279 8.81 40.33 -19.70
C LEU A 279 9.47 40.83 -18.40
N ARG A 280 9.04 42.00 -17.93
CA ARG A 280 9.48 42.59 -16.66
C ARG A 280 9.09 41.73 -15.46
N TYR A 281 7.86 41.24 -15.39
CA TYR A 281 7.44 40.33 -14.34
C TYR A 281 8.24 39.03 -14.35
N GLN A 282 8.55 38.51 -15.55
CA GLN A 282 9.35 37.30 -15.70
C GLN A 282 10.80 37.50 -15.22
N GLN A 283 11.37 38.68 -15.46
CA GLN A 283 12.69 39.07 -14.97
C GLN A 283 12.71 39.29 -13.45
N ASP A 284 11.69 39.92 -12.87
CA ASP A 284 11.66 40.14 -11.41
C ASP A 284 11.38 38.84 -10.63
N THR A 285 10.55 37.94 -11.18
CA THR A 285 10.05 36.77 -10.44
C THR A 285 10.88 35.50 -10.64
N TYR A 286 11.48 35.32 -11.82
CA TYR A 286 12.17 34.06 -12.20
C TYR A 286 13.67 34.25 -12.44
N ASP A 287 14.25 35.36 -11.98
CA ASP A 287 15.68 35.61 -12.06
C ASP A 287 16.33 35.41 -10.70
N ASP A 288 16.87 34.21 -10.49
CA ASP A 288 17.58 33.86 -9.24
C ASP A 288 19.00 34.45 -9.18
N THR A 289 19.44 35.19 -10.20
CA THR A 289 20.77 35.79 -10.18
C THR A 289 20.84 36.91 -9.14
N THR A 290 21.86 36.82 -8.29
CA THR A 290 22.11 37.85 -7.29
C THR A 290 22.50 39.17 -7.96
N ALA A 291 22.30 40.31 -7.29
CA ALA A 291 22.69 41.63 -7.82
C ALA A 291 24.19 41.68 -8.22
N GLN A 292 25.05 40.92 -7.53
CA GLN A 292 26.45 40.78 -7.89
C GLN A 292 26.64 40.00 -9.19
N GLN A 293 25.94 38.87 -9.37
CA GLN A 293 25.99 38.09 -10.61
C GLN A 293 25.45 38.86 -11.82
N LYS A 294 24.43 39.70 -11.64
CA LYS A 294 23.91 40.57 -12.70
C LYS A 294 24.92 41.62 -13.16
N THR A 295 25.75 42.13 -12.25
CA THR A 295 26.73 43.20 -12.52
C THR A 295 28.10 42.67 -12.93
N GLN A 296 28.41 41.40 -12.68
CA GLN A 296 29.70 40.79 -12.97
C GLN A 296 30.07 40.78 -14.47
N PRO A 297 29.17 40.45 -15.42
CA PRO A 297 29.49 40.53 -16.85
C PRO A 297 29.83 41.94 -17.31
N ALA A 298 29.09 42.94 -16.82
CA ALA A 298 29.35 44.35 -17.14
C ALA A 298 30.69 44.81 -16.55
N ARG A 299 31.00 44.41 -15.32
CA ARG A 299 32.31 44.68 -14.67
C ARG A 299 33.46 44.04 -15.44
N GLU A 300 33.28 42.81 -15.92
CA GLU A 300 34.32 42.10 -16.66
C GLU A 300 34.51 42.67 -18.07
N LEU A 301 33.42 43.10 -18.73
CA LEU A 301 33.48 43.81 -20.00
C LEU A 301 34.17 45.17 -19.84
N LEU A 302 33.85 45.92 -18.79
CA LEU A 302 34.54 47.18 -18.46
C LEU A 302 36.02 46.94 -18.15
N ARG A 303 36.36 45.93 -17.34
CA ARG A 303 37.75 45.54 -17.08
C ARG A 303 38.48 45.20 -18.37
N ARG A 304 37.87 44.42 -19.26
CA ARG A 304 38.46 44.04 -20.56
C ARG A 304 38.66 45.23 -21.47
N LYS A 305 37.67 46.12 -21.58
CA LYS A 305 37.75 47.34 -22.40
C LYS A 305 38.76 48.33 -21.84
N MET A 306 38.78 48.53 -20.52
CA MET A 306 39.81 49.34 -19.85
C MET A 306 41.20 48.74 -19.99
N ALA A 307 41.36 47.43 -19.89
CA ALA A 307 42.64 46.77 -20.13
C ALA A 307 43.10 46.93 -21.59
N ALA A 308 42.18 46.83 -22.57
CA ALA A 308 42.48 47.07 -23.98
C ALA A 308 42.82 48.53 -24.29
N ASP A 309 42.17 49.49 -23.63
CA ASP A 309 42.42 50.93 -23.81
C ASP A 309 43.69 51.41 -23.06
N ILE A 310 44.03 50.78 -21.91
CA ILE A 310 45.22 51.12 -21.11
C ILE A 310 46.49 50.44 -21.63
N PHE A 311 46.41 49.18 -22.10
CA PHE A 311 47.57 48.40 -22.56
C PHE A 311 47.70 48.31 -24.08
N GLY A 312 46.77 48.92 -24.84
CA GLY A 312 46.74 48.87 -26.30
C GLY A 312 46.37 47.48 -26.84
N GLN A 313 45.80 47.43 -28.04
CA GLN A 313 45.67 46.16 -28.77
C GLN A 313 47.08 45.62 -29.01
N ALA A 314 47.50 44.61 -28.26
CA ALA A 314 48.62 43.79 -28.66
C ALA A 314 48.21 43.08 -29.95
N ASP A 315 48.70 43.62 -31.06
CA ASP A 315 48.70 43.08 -32.41
C ASP A 315 49.15 41.61 -32.32
N VAL A 316 48.21 40.66 -32.22
CA VAL A 316 48.48 39.27 -32.56
C VAL A 316 48.50 39.23 -34.08
N ARG A 317 49.64 39.61 -34.66
CA ARG A 317 49.95 39.30 -36.05
C ARG A 317 50.43 37.86 -36.09
N ASP A 318 49.70 37.07 -36.87
CA ASP A 318 50.12 35.75 -37.32
C ASP A 318 51.56 35.79 -37.89
N ASN A 319 52.40 34.94 -37.33
CA ASN A 319 53.47 34.18 -38.03
C ASN A 319 53.95 33.04 -37.13
#